data_AF-A0A1H0BFI2-F1
#
_entry.id   AF-A0A1H0BFI2-F1
#
_cell.length_a   1.000
_cell.length_b   1.000
_cell.length_c   1.000
_cell.angle_alpha   90.00
_cell.angle_beta   90.00
_cell.angle_gamma   90.00
#
_symmetry.space_group_name_H-M   'P 1'
#
loop_
_entity.id
_entity.type
_entity.pdbx_description
1 polymer ?
#
loop_
_entity_poly.entity_id
_entity_poly.type
_entity_poly.pdbx_seq_one_letter_code
_entity_poly.pdbx_strand_id
1 'polypeptide(L)'
;MAQRRHDPERDVPPPGFGRAGTRALEFAENVVYGGIALLLVVGALALLVLAGRTAWTLTSDLSEQPMLDLLDVLLLVFIVVELLFAVRTTVEKRELVAEPFLIIGVIASIKEIVVLSVEAAGVVGEGAVFSDRITEIGVLGVLVLLLGATSWLLRRKEREPDEGEGSDPVPSRAPSAPGGTPVPS
;
A
#
# COMPACT_ATOMS: atom_id res chain seq x y z
N MET A 1 -15.54 -37.73 -48.66
CA MET A 1 -15.07 -38.37 -47.42
C MET A 1 -14.62 -37.27 -46.47
N ALA A 2 -15.42 -36.96 -45.45
CA ALA A 2 -15.17 -35.87 -44.50
C ALA A 2 -14.64 -36.46 -43.20
N GLN A 3 -13.40 -36.11 -42.83
CA GLN A 3 -12.77 -36.55 -41.60
C GLN A 3 -12.66 -35.34 -40.66
N ARG A 4 -13.76 -34.98 -39.99
CA ARG A 4 -13.70 -34.13 -38.79
C ARG A 4 -13.33 -35.04 -37.63
N ARG A 5 -12.05 -35.04 -37.23
CA ARG A 5 -11.66 -35.48 -35.88
C ARG A 5 -12.26 -34.48 -34.90
N HIS A 6 -13.27 -34.92 -34.16
CA HIS A 6 -13.78 -34.16 -33.03
C HIS A 6 -12.91 -34.53 -31.83
N ASP A 7 -12.09 -33.59 -31.37
CA ASP A 7 -11.38 -33.71 -30.11
C ASP A 7 -12.40 -33.84 -28.96
N PRO A 8 -12.28 -34.83 -28.07
CA PRO A 8 -13.01 -34.82 -26.83
C PRO A 8 -12.35 -33.78 -25.93
N GLU A 9 -12.90 -32.57 -25.89
CA GLU A 9 -12.59 -31.63 -24.83
C GLU A 9 -12.83 -32.36 -23.50
N ARG A 10 -11.73 -32.52 -22.74
CA ARG A 10 -11.76 -33.07 -21.41
C ARG A 10 -12.60 -32.14 -20.54
N ASP A 11 -13.85 -32.50 -20.30
CA ASP A 11 -14.63 -32.00 -19.19
C ASP A 11 -13.86 -32.31 -17.91
N VAL A 12 -13.09 -31.33 -17.41
CA VAL A 12 -12.49 -31.38 -16.08
C VAL A 12 -13.59 -30.98 -15.10
N PRO A 13 -14.20 -31.90 -14.34
CA PRO A 13 -15.23 -31.54 -13.38
C PRO A 13 -14.64 -30.60 -12.31
N PRO A 14 -15.32 -29.50 -11.94
CA PRO A 14 -14.81 -28.58 -10.94
C PRO A 14 -14.76 -29.28 -9.57
N PRO A 15 -13.60 -29.30 -8.88
CA PRO A 15 -13.48 -30.01 -7.60
C PRO A 15 -14.36 -29.34 -6.53
N GLY A 16 -15.34 -30.08 -6.01
CA GLY A 16 -16.27 -29.64 -4.95
C GLY A 16 -15.59 -29.24 -3.62
N PHE A 17 -14.36 -29.72 -3.38
CA PHE A 17 -13.53 -29.36 -2.22
C PHE A 17 -12.99 -27.93 -2.26
N GLY A 18 -12.90 -27.31 -3.45
CA GLY A 18 -12.42 -25.93 -3.57
C GLY A 18 -13.35 -24.92 -2.91
N ARG A 19 -14.67 -25.10 -3.02
CA ARG A 19 -15.66 -24.12 -2.53
C ARG A 19 -15.75 -24.06 -1.00
N ALA A 20 -15.65 -25.21 -0.32
CA ALA A 20 -15.67 -25.26 1.14
C ALA A 20 -14.34 -24.75 1.72
N GLY A 21 -13.21 -25.13 1.12
CA GLY A 21 -11.88 -24.65 1.51
C GLY A 21 -11.74 -23.13 1.34
N THR A 22 -12.14 -22.59 0.18
CA THR A 22 -12.09 -21.14 -0.06
C THR A 22 -12.99 -20.36 0.91
N ARG A 23 -14.19 -20.86 1.24
CA ARG A 23 -15.06 -20.21 2.23
C ARG A 23 -14.49 -20.22 3.64
N ALA A 24 -13.87 -21.33 4.05
CA ALA A 24 -13.22 -21.41 5.36
C ALA A 24 -12.03 -20.43 5.44
N LEU A 25 -11.27 -20.31 4.35
CA LEU A 25 -10.15 -19.38 4.25
C LEU A 25 -10.61 -17.92 4.33
N GLU A 26 -11.63 -17.54 3.55
CA GLU A 26 -12.21 -16.20 3.57
C GLU A 26 -12.80 -15.85 4.94
N PHE A 27 -13.47 -16.79 5.60
CA PHE A 27 -13.98 -16.57 6.96
C PHE A 27 -12.84 -16.34 7.96
N ALA A 28 -11.80 -17.18 7.92
CA ALA A 28 -10.64 -17.04 8.80
C ALA A 28 -9.91 -15.70 8.58
N GLU A 29 -9.71 -15.31 7.32
CA GLU A 29 -9.12 -14.03 6.93
C GLU A 29 -9.92 -12.85 7.49
N ASN A 30 -11.24 -12.85 7.32
CA ASN A 30 -12.12 -11.80 7.85
C ASN A 30 -12.08 -11.73 9.38
N VAL A 31 -12.02 -12.87 10.07
CA VAL A 31 -11.90 -12.93 11.54
C VAL A 31 -10.55 -12.36 11.99
N VAL A 32 -9.45 -12.70 11.32
CA VAL A 32 -8.12 -12.18 11.64
C VAL A 32 -8.05 -10.68 11.42
N TYR A 33 -8.48 -10.18 10.26
CA TYR A 33 -8.48 -8.73 10.00
C TYR A 33 -9.40 -7.97 10.95
N GLY A 34 -10.58 -8.50 11.24
CA GLY A 34 -11.50 -7.93 12.23
C GLY A 34 -10.89 -7.88 13.63
N GLY A 35 -10.19 -8.95 14.03
CA GLY A 35 -9.48 -9.01 15.31
C GLY A 35 -8.33 -8.01 15.40
N ILE A 36 -7.50 -7.92 14.38
CA ILE A 36 -6.40 -6.93 14.31
C ILE A 36 -6.96 -5.51 14.36
N ALA A 37 -7.98 -5.20 13.55
CA ALA A 37 -8.60 -3.88 13.55
C ALA A 37 -9.18 -3.53 14.92
N LEU A 38 -9.88 -4.46 15.58
CA LEU A 38 -10.43 -4.25 16.92
C LEU A 38 -9.33 -3.96 17.95
N LEU A 39 -8.24 -4.76 17.95
CA LEU A 39 -7.11 -4.56 18.87
C LEU A 39 -6.43 -3.21 18.65
N LEU A 40 -6.22 -2.82 17.39
CA LEU A 40 -5.65 -1.52 17.06
C LEU A 40 -6.56 -0.37 17.51
N VAL A 41 -7.88 -0.47 17.32
CA VAL A 41 -8.82 0.56 17.79
C VAL A 41 -8.77 0.69 19.31
N VAL A 42 -8.87 -0.43 20.04
CA VAL A 42 -8.85 -0.42 21.51
C VAL A 42 -7.50 0.12 22.02
N GLY A 43 -6.39 -0.31 21.43
CA GLY A 43 -5.05 0.18 21.76
C GLY A 43 -4.90 1.68 21.48
N ALA A 44 -5.37 2.16 20.33
CA ALA A 44 -5.33 3.58 19.99
C ALA A 44 -6.12 4.41 21.01
N LEU A 45 -7.32 3.97 21.39
CA LEU A 45 -8.13 4.67 22.40
C LEU A 45 -7.45 4.69 23.77
N ALA A 46 -6.84 3.58 24.20
CA ALA A 46 -6.11 3.50 25.46
C ALA A 46 -4.91 4.47 25.47
N LEU A 47 -4.14 4.49 24.38
CA LEU A 47 -3.02 5.41 24.20
C LEU A 47 -3.48 6.87 24.14
N LEU A 48 -4.63 7.16 23.52
CA LEU A 48 -5.19 8.51 23.46
C LEU A 48 -5.59 9.01 24.85
N VAL A 49 -6.15 8.14 25.69
CA VAL A 49 -6.43 8.45 27.10
C VAL A 49 -5.14 8.73 27.87
N LEU A 50 -4.09 7.93 27.64
CA LEU A 50 -2.78 8.14 28.23
C LEU A 50 -2.19 9.49 27.81
N ALA A 51 -2.20 9.80 26.51
CA ALA A 51 -1.73 11.07 25.96
C ALA A 51 -2.48 12.26 26.57
N GLY A 52 -3.81 12.15 26.71
CA GLY A 52 -4.63 13.19 27.35
C GLY A 52 -4.27 13.42 28.82
N ARG A 53 -3.90 12.36 29.57
CA ARG A 53 -3.42 12.49 30.95
C ARG A 53 -2.05 13.17 31.00
N THR A 54 -1.11 12.78 30.14
CA THR A 54 0.22 13.39 30.04
C THR A 54 0.13 14.87 29.60
N ALA A 55 -0.80 15.19 28.71
CA ALA A 55 -1.07 16.56 28.31
C ALA A 55 -1.66 17.40 29.46
N TRP A 56 -2.48 16.80 30.32
CA TRP A 56 -3.01 17.49 31.50
C TRP A 56 -1.91 17.87 32.48
N THR A 57 -0.93 16.99 32.73
CA THR A 57 0.20 17.27 33.63
C THR A 57 1.09 18.40 33.14
N LEU A 58 1.21 18.58 31.81
CA LEU A 58 1.93 19.69 31.20
C LEU A 58 1.31 21.08 31.49
N THR A 59 0.01 21.15 31.78
CA THR A 59 -0.62 22.44 32.13
C THR A 59 -0.13 23.01 33.46
N SER A 60 0.43 22.16 34.33
CA SER A 60 1.00 22.56 35.62
C SER A 60 2.51 22.77 35.61
N ASP A 61 3.25 22.14 34.67
CA ASP A 61 4.70 22.27 34.54
C ASP A 61 5.11 22.15 33.06
N LEU A 62 5.75 23.19 32.53
CA LEU A 62 6.18 23.31 31.13
C LEU A 62 7.69 23.06 30.97
N SER A 63 8.21 22.09 31.71
CA SER A 63 9.59 21.64 31.57
C SER A 63 9.79 20.77 30.31
N GLU A 64 11.04 20.57 29.89
CA GLU A 64 11.37 19.84 28.65
C GLU A 64 10.98 18.36 28.72
N GLN A 65 11.15 17.71 29.88
CA GLN A 65 10.89 16.28 30.06
C GLN A 65 9.43 15.88 29.82
N PRO A 66 8.43 16.51 30.47
CA PRO A 66 7.01 16.19 30.22
C PRO A 66 6.58 16.41 28.76
N MET A 67 7.26 17.30 28.04
CA MET A 67 6.99 17.56 26.62
C MET A 67 7.49 16.41 25.75
N LEU A 68 8.67 15.86 26.05
CA LEU A 68 9.19 14.65 25.41
C LEU A 68 8.32 13.43 25.73
N ASP A 69 7.87 13.28 26.97
CA ASP A 69 6.96 12.20 27.38
C ASP A 69 5.62 12.27 26.63
N LEU A 70 5.05 13.47 26.46
CA LEU A 70 3.83 13.64 25.68
C LEU A 70 4.07 13.26 24.22
N LEU A 71 5.21 13.68 23.65
CA LEU A 71 5.54 13.35 22.28
C LEU A 71 5.65 11.83 22.12
N ASP A 72 6.38 11.12 22.98
CA ASP A 72 6.50 9.66 22.93
C ASP A 72 5.13 8.96 22.86
N VAL A 73 4.19 9.35 23.74
CA VAL A 73 2.84 8.79 23.72
C VAL A 73 2.08 9.16 22.44
N LEU A 74 2.16 10.41 21.97
CA LEU A 74 1.50 10.85 20.73
C LEU A 74 2.06 10.14 19.50
N LEU A 75 3.36 9.84 19.48
CA LEU A 75 4.01 9.11 18.40
C LEU A 75 3.55 7.65 18.38
N LEU A 76 3.45 7.04 19.57
CA LEU A 76 2.90 5.70 19.73
C LEU A 76 1.43 5.64 19.28
N VAL A 77 0.60 6.64 19.61
CA VAL A 77 -0.76 6.78 19.06
C VAL A 77 -0.73 6.80 17.54
N PHE A 78 0.16 7.60 16.94
CA PHE A 78 0.24 7.68 15.49
C PHE A 78 0.65 6.33 14.87
N ILE A 79 1.59 5.58 15.48
CA ILE A 79 1.97 4.24 15.00
C ILE A 79 0.72 3.36 14.92
N VAL A 80 -0.10 3.33 15.97
CA VAL A 80 -1.31 2.48 15.99
C VAL A 80 -2.34 2.93 14.96
N VAL A 81 -2.57 4.24 14.82
CA VAL A 81 -3.51 4.78 13.81
C VAL A 81 -3.04 4.50 12.38
N GLU A 82 -1.73 4.56 12.14
CA GLU A 82 -1.13 4.27 10.85
C GLU A 82 -1.22 2.79 10.49
N LEU A 83 -0.98 1.90 11.46
CA LEU A 83 -1.23 0.47 11.30
C LEU A 83 -2.71 0.19 10.99
N LEU A 84 -3.63 0.90 11.66
CA LEU A 84 -5.06 0.77 11.38
C LEU A 84 -5.40 1.21 9.95
N PHE A 85 -4.81 2.30 9.48
CA PHE A 85 -4.95 2.75 8.10
C PHE A 85 -4.43 1.70 7.10
N ALA A 86 -3.27 1.09 7.36
CA ALA A 86 -2.69 0.04 6.53
C ALA A 86 -3.58 -1.22 6.49
N VAL A 87 -4.09 -1.64 7.64
CA VAL A 87 -5.04 -2.76 7.75
C VAL A 87 -6.32 -2.45 6.99
N ARG A 88 -6.92 -1.27 7.19
CA ARG A 88 -8.13 -0.84 6.45
C ARG A 88 -7.90 -0.90 4.94
N THR A 89 -6.77 -0.39 4.48
CA THR A 89 -6.44 -0.36 3.05
C THR A 89 -6.24 -1.76 2.48
N THR A 90 -5.63 -2.66 3.25
CA THR A 90 -5.44 -4.08 2.86
C THR A 90 -6.78 -4.81 2.78
N VAL A 91 -7.68 -4.57 3.73
CA VAL A 91 -9.04 -5.13 3.74
C VAL A 91 -9.88 -4.61 2.56
N GLU A 92 -9.77 -3.31 2.25
CA GLU A 92 -10.54 -2.67 1.17
C GLU A 92 -10.11 -3.19 -0.22
N LYS A 93 -8.81 -3.39 -0.43
CA LYS A 93 -8.28 -3.82 -1.73
C LYS A 93 -8.17 -5.34 -1.89
N ARG A 94 -8.21 -6.12 -0.79
CA ARG A 94 -7.94 -7.57 -0.72
C ARG A 94 -6.64 -8.02 -1.41
N GLU A 95 -5.75 -7.07 -1.70
CA GLU A 95 -4.48 -7.28 -2.39
C GLU A 95 -3.46 -6.27 -1.88
N LEU A 96 -2.22 -6.75 -1.68
CA LEU A 96 -1.08 -5.89 -1.38
C LEU A 96 -0.55 -5.31 -2.70
N VAL A 97 -1.22 -4.27 -3.20
CA VAL A 97 -0.71 -3.53 -4.35
C VAL A 97 0.60 -2.85 -3.95
N ALA A 98 1.67 -3.16 -4.68
CA ALA A 98 3.03 -2.74 -4.31
C ALA A 98 3.17 -1.21 -4.23
N GLU A 99 2.53 -0.46 -5.13
CA GLU A 99 2.65 1.00 -5.16
C GLU A 99 2.04 1.68 -3.91
N PRO A 100 0.77 1.45 -3.52
CA PRO A 100 0.22 1.97 -2.26
C PRO A 100 1.01 1.50 -1.04
N PHE A 101 1.45 0.24 -1.01
CA PHE A 101 2.21 -0.30 0.11
C PHE A 101 3.57 0.41 0.28
N LEU A 102 4.29 0.64 -0.82
CA LEU A 102 5.55 1.39 -0.82
C LEU A 102 5.35 2.84 -0.36
N ILE A 103 4.29 3.51 -0.81
CA ILE A 103 3.98 4.88 -0.39
C ILE A 103 3.74 4.95 1.11
N ILE A 104 2.99 4.00 1.67
CA ILE A 104 2.78 3.92 3.13
C ILE A 104 4.08 3.64 3.86
N GLY A 105 4.94 2.76 3.34
CA GLY A 105 6.27 2.53 3.90
C GLY A 105 7.15 3.79 3.92
N VAL A 106 7.09 4.61 2.87
CA VAL A 106 7.81 5.89 2.81
C VAL A 106 7.26 6.89 3.83
N ILE A 107 5.93 7.03 3.93
CA ILE A 107 5.29 7.94 4.89
C ILE A 107 5.64 7.52 6.33
N ALA A 108 5.55 6.23 6.64
CA ALA A 108 5.90 5.67 7.95
C ALA A 108 7.36 5.96 8.31
N SER A 109 8.29 5.72 7.37
CA SER A 109 9.72 5.98 7.58
C SER A 109 10.02 7.46 7.81
N ILE A 110 9.38 8.36 7.05
CA ILE A 110 9.54 9.81 7.24
C ILE A 110 9.02 10.23 8.62
N LYS A 111 7.88 9.69 9.03
CA LYS A 111 7.29 10.01 10.33
C LYS A 111 8.19 9.52 11.49
N GLU A 112 8.80 8.35 11.36
CA GLU A 112 9.78 7.84 12.33
C GLU A 112 11.08 8.68 12.38
N ILE A 113 11.52 9.25 11.26
CA ILE A 113 12.62 10.23 11.27
C ILE A 113 12.26 11.47 12.10
N VAL A 114 11.05 12.01 11.94
CA VAL A 114 10.59 13.18 12.70
C VAL A 114 10.51 12.87 14.20
N VAL A 115 9.96 11.71 14.55
CA VAL A 115 9.93 11.16 15.91
C VAL A 115 11.32 11.17 16.55
N LEU A 116 12.25 10.44 15.93
CA LEU A 116 13.59 10.25 16.47
C LEU A 116 14.39 11.55 16.49
N SER A 117 14.10 12.50 15.60
CA SER A 117 14.74 13.82 15.60
C SER A 117 14.38 14.62 16.86
N VAL A 118 13.15 14.51 17.34
CA VAL A 118 12.75 15.21 18.58
C VAL A 118 13.29 14.49 19.81
N GLU A 119 13.29 13.16 19.83
CA GLU A 119 13.93 12.40 20.90
C GLU A 119 15.44 12.69 20.97
N ALA A 120 16.11 12.77 19.82
CA ALA A 120 17.52 13.13 19.70
C ALA A 120 17.81 14.54 20.25
N ALA A 121 16.87 15.49 20.09
CA ALA A 121 17.00 16.84 20.64
C ALA A 121 17.01 16.83 22.18
N GLY A 122 16.32 15.87 22.81
CA GLY A 122 16.28 15.70 24.26
C GLY A 122 17.57 15.15 24.88
N VAL A 123 18.43 14.50 24.09
CA VAL A 123 19.67 13.85 24.55
C VAL A 123 20.93 14.57 24.02
N VAL A 124 20.79 15.81 23.56
CA VAL A 124 21.92 16.60 23.06
C VAL A 124 22.96 16.80 24.16
N GLY A 125 24.18 16.33 23.91
CA GLY A 125 25.29 16.36 24.88
C GLY A 125 25.56 15.01 25.54
N GLU A 126 24.65 14.03 25.43
CA GLU A 126 24.83 12.66 25.88
C GLU A 126 25.53 11.82 24.81
N GLY A 127 26.80 12.16 24.52
CA GLY A 127 27.52 11.82 23.29
C GLY A 127 27.29 10.44 22.65
N ALA A 128 27.24 9.35 23.43
CA ALA A 128 26.95 8.02 22.92
C ALA A 128 25.48 7.86 22.48
N VAL A 129 24.53 8.22 23.35
CA VAL A 129 23.08 8.11 23.09
C VAL A 129 22.67 9.01 21.92
N PHE A 130 23.21 10.24 21.87
CA PHE A 130 22.97 11.15 20.75
C PHE A 130 23.49 10.57 19.42
N SER A 131 24.69 9.97 19.40
CA SER A 131 25.27 9.39 18.19
C SER A 131 24.46 8.18 17.69
N ASP A 132 23.92 7.37 18.60
CA ASP A 132 23.04 6.24 18.25
C ASP A 132 21.75 6.73 17.58
N ARG A 133 21.11 7.77 18.13
CA ARG A 133 19.90 8.38 17.52
C ARG A 133 20.17 8.99 16.15
N ILE A 134 21.28 9.69 15.99
CA ILE A 134 21.68 10.23 14.67
C ILE A 134 21.94 9.11 13.66
N THR A 135 22.54 8.01 14.10
CA THR A 135 22.79 6.85 13.23
C THR A 135 21.47 6.20 12.80
N GLU A 136 20.53 6.01 13.74
CA GLU A 136 19.20 5.47 13.47
C GLU A 136 18.43 6.33 12.44
N ILE A 137 18.45 7.65 12.61
CA ILE A 137 17.90 8.61 11.65
C ILE A 137 18.58 8.49 10.28
N GLY A 138 19.90 8.34 10.24
CA GLY A 138 20.65 8.12 9.01
C GLY A 138 20.24 6.83 8.29
N VAL A 139 20.07 5.73 9.02
CA VAL A 139 19.61 4.44 8.49
C VAL A 139 18.20 4.57 7.92
N LEU A 140 17.28 5.22 8.61
CA LEU A 140 15.94 5.50 8.11
C LEU A 140 15.95 6.39 6.87
N GLY A 141 16.84 7.40 6.82
CA GLY A 141 17.04 8.22 5.63
C GLY A 141 17.45 7.39 4.41
N VAL A 142 18.38 6.45 4.59
CA VAL A 142 18.77 5.49 3.54
C VAL A 142 17.58 4.59 3.14
N LEU A 143 16.81 4.09 4.11
CA LEU A 143 15.61 3.30 3.84
C LEU A 143 14.59 4.07 2.99
N VAL A 144 14.31 5.33 3.33
CA VAL A 144 13.41 6.20 2.54
C VAL A 144 13.90 6.33 1.09
N LEU A 145 15.20 6.54 0.88
CA LEU A 145 15.77 6.62 -0.47
C LEU A 145 15.62 5.30 -1.24
N LEU A 146 15.84 4.16 -0.59
CA LEU A 146 15.67 2.84 -1.19
C LEU A 146 14.21 2.56 -1.55
N LEU A 147 13.27 2.89 -0.67
CA LEU A 147 11.84 2.75 -0.93
C LEU A 147 11.39 3.68 -2.08
N GLY A 148 11.89 4.92 -2.09
CA GLY A 148 11.65 5.87 -3.18
C GLY A 148 12.21 5.41 -4.52
N ALA A 149 13.44 4.88 -4.54
CA ALA A 149 14.06 4.30 -5.73
C ALA A 149 13.28 3.07 -6.24
N THR A 150 12.83 2.21 -5.32
CA THR A 150 11.99 1.04 -5.65
C THR A 150 10.65 1.48 -6.25
N SER A 151 9.99 2.45 -5.64
CA SER A 151 8.74 3.01 -6.15
C SER A 151 8.92 3.66 -7.53
N TRP A 152 10.02 4.40 -7.74
CA TRP A 152 10.35 4.97 -9.03
C TRP A 152 10.58 3.90 -10.10
N LEU A 153 11.26 2.80 -9.76
CA LEU A 153 11.52 1.69 -10.67
C LEU A 153 10.22 0.97 -11.08
N LEU A 154 9.31 0.73 -10.11
CA LEU A 154 7.99 0.17 -10.40
C LEU A 154 7.20 1.07 -11.36
N ARG A 155 7.17 2.37 -11.09
CA ARG A 155 6.50 3.36 -11.96
C ARG A 155 7.12 3.46 -13.35
N ARG A 156 8.42 3.20 -13.50
CA ARG A 156 9.08 3.19 -14.80
C ARG A 156 8.68 1.97 -15.63
N LYS A 157 8.56 0.79 -15.00
CA LYS A 157 8.17 -0.45 -15.67
C LYS A 157 6.72 -0.42 -16.15
N GLU A 158 5.83 0.26 -15.43
CA GLU A 158 4.44 0.48 -15.87
C GLU A 158 4.32 1.53 -17.00
N ARG A 159 5.38 2.29 -17.26
CA ARG A 159 5.47 3.34 -18.28
C ARG A 159 6.26 2.93 -19.51
N GLU A 160 6.58 1.66 -19.71
CA GLU A 160 6.88 1.17 -21.08
C GLU A 160 5.55 1.17 -21.83
N PRO A 161 5.28 2.21 -22.63
CA PRO A 161 4.01 2.35 -23.30
C PRO A 161 3.97 1.35 -24.44
N ASP A 162 2.75 0.92 -24.71
CA ASP A 162 2.30 0.40 -25.98
C ASP A 162 2.67 1.42 -27.10
N GLU A 163 3.91 1.37 -27.58
CA GLU A 163 4.39 2.13 -28.74
C GLU A 163 4.99 1.17 -29.75
N GLY A 164 4.14 0.76 -30.71
CA GLY A 164 4.61 0.62 -32.09
C GLY A 164 4.15 -0.59 -32.88
N GLU A 165 2.85 -0.82 -33.08
CA GLU A 165 2.38 -1.45 -34.32
C GLU A 165 1.17 -0.72 -34.90
N GLY A 166 1.42 0.07 -35.96
CA GLY A 166 0.45 0.24 -37.03
C GLY A 166 -0.42 1.49 -37.00
N SER A 167 0.20 2.67 -37.06
CA SER A 167 -0.39 3.74 -37.86
C SER A 167 -0.38 3.32 -39.34
N ASP A 168 -1.38 2.56 -39.78
CA ASP A 168 -1.76 2.52 -41.19
C ASP A 168 -2.95 3.46 -41.37
N PRO A 169 -2.81 4.60 -42.06
CA PRO A 169 -3.96 5.34 -42.52
C PRO A 169 -4.72 4.43 -43.49
N VAL A 170 -5.90 3.96 -43.07
CA VAL A 170 -6.85 3.23 -43.91
C VAL A 170 -6.99 4.00 -45.24
N PRO A 171 -6.61 3.43 -46.40
CA PRO A 171 -6.89 4.07 -47.66
C PRO A 171 -8.41 4.12 -47.81
N SER A 172 -8.96 5.33 -47.88
CA SER A 172 -10.35 5.58 -48.22
C SER A 172 -10.66 4.88 -49.55
N ARG A 173 -11.36 3.76 -49.48
CA ARG A 173 -11.93 3.10 -50.66
C ARG A 173 -12.88 4.10 -51.33
N ALA A 174 -12.49 4.57 -52.51
CA ALA A 174 -13.34 5.38 -53.37
C ALA A 174 -14.63 4.62 -53.71
N PRO A 175 -15.78 5.30 -53.86
CA PRO A 175 -17.02 4.66 -54.21
C PRO A 175 -16.94 4.11 -55.65
N SER A 176 -17.07 2.80 -55.79
CA SER A 176 -17.29 2.15 -57.08
C SER A 176 -18.65 2.58 -57.63
N ALA A 177 -18.62 3.33 -58.73
CA ALA A 177 -19.80 3.68 -59.52
C ALA A 177 -20.49 2.41 -60.04
N PRO A 178 -21.84 2.37 -60.11
CA PRO A 178 -22.54 1.27 -60.75
C PRO A 178 -22.48 1.46 -62.27
N GLY A 179 -21.55 0.75 -62.92
CA GLY A 179 -21.49 0.64 -64.37
C GLY A 179 -22.44 -0.44 -64.90
N GLY A 180 -23.23 -0.07 -65.91
CA GLY A 180 -23.59 -0.96 -67.02
C GLY A 180 -24.88 -1.78 -66.86
N THR A 181 -25.92 -1.31 -67.54
CA THR A 181 -27.09 -2.12 -67.93
C THR A 181 -26.68 -3.24 -68.89
N PRO A 182 -27.27 -4.46 -68.82
CA PRO A 182 -27.26 -5.38 -69.94
C PRO A 182 -28.59 -5.27 -70.72
N VAL A 183 -28.51 -4.93 -71.99
CA VAL A 183 -29.59 -5.10 -72.97
C VAL A 183 -29.37 -6.44 -73.68
N PRO A 184 -30.33 -7.38 -73.66
CA PRO A 184 -30.33 -8.51 -74.59
C PRO A 184 -31.26 -8.26 -75.79
N SER A 185 -30.67 -8.42 -76.98
CA SER A 185 -31.17 -8.84 -78.31
C SER A 185 -32.55 -8.39 -78.78
#